data_AF-A0A8S9WBS1-F1
#
_entry.id   AF-A0A8S9WBS1-F1
#
_cell.length_a   1.000
_cell.length_b   1.000
_cell.length_c   1.000
_cell.angle_alpha   90.00
_cell.angle_beta   90.00
_cell.angle_gamma   90.00
#
_symmetry.space_group_name_H-M   'P 1'
#
loop_
_entity.id
_entity.type
_entity.pdbx_description
1 polymer ?
#
loop_
_entity_poly.entity_id
_entity_poly.type
_entity_poly.pdbx_seq_one_letter_code
_entity_poly.pdbx_strand_id
1 'polypeptide(L)'
;MDGLYFLVPTLLVIFVSFLVIRAAAIALMMTGMSEKRAGFQALSAFTGTGFTTKEAEHVVNNPLRRRIISWLMILGNVGIVTVIIAATSSLVTSEGYLLSINVVVLLVGIYLIYKTATHKGFIRRWESYIEDKNHMPLRKVLLRTFFISLKDMSSYGQLLQKTRLLLVVLCQILVLGIERGKSWSPHTKCE
;
A
#
# COMPACT_ATOMS: atom_id res chain seq x y z
N MET A 1 15.79 18.04 18.41
CA MET A 1 15.74 18.09 16.93
C MET A 1 14.79 16.99 16.44
N ASP A 2 13.66 16.82 17.11
CA ASP A 2 13.03 15.49 17.20
C ASP A 2 11.88 15.31 16.21
N GLY A 3 11.20 16.40 15.83
CA GLY A 3 10.14 16.38 14.81
C GLY A 3 10.64 15.98 13.42
N LEU A 4 11.86 16.39 13.03
CA LEU A 4 12.42 16.09 11.70
C LEU A 4 12.64 14.58 11.48
N TYR A 5 12.95 13.83 12.55
CA TYR A 5 13.12 12.37 12.49
C TYR A 5 11.84 11.64 12.12
N PHE A 6 10.66 12.23 12.37
CA PHE A 6 9.37 11.64 11.99
C PHE A 6 8.95 12.01 10.56
N LEU A 7 9.40 13.16 10.05
CA LEU A 7 9.07 13.63 8.71
C LEU A 7 9.72 12.77 7.61
N VAL A 8 11.01 12.44 7.75
CA VAL A 8 11.73 11.66 6.73
C VAL A 8 11.11 10.27 6.51
N PRO A 9 10.82 9.47 7.56
CA PRO A 9 10.09 8.21 7.41
C PRO A 9 8.70 8.39 6.82
N THR A 10 7.96 9.43 7.21
CA THR A 10 6.61 9.69 6.67
C THR A 10 6.66 9.89 5.16
N LEU A 11 7.55 10.76 4.68
CA LEU A 11 7.75 11.01 3.25
C LEU A 11 8.23 9.74 2.52
N LEU A 12 9.11 8.96 3.15
CA LEU A 12 9.59 7.70 2.59
C LEU A 12 8.44 6.68 2.44
N VAL A 13 7.58 6.53 3.45
CA VAL A 13 6.43 5.61 3.39
C VAL A 13 5.44 6.02 2.29
N ILE A 14 5.18 7.33 2.13
CA ILE A 14 4.32 7.83 1.05
C ILE A 14 4.94 7.50 -0.32
N PHE A 15 6.25 7.73 -0.47
CA PHE A 15 6.97 7.43 -1.69
C PHE A 15 6.97 5.93 -2.03
N VAL A 16 7.25 5.06 -1.06
CA VAL A 16 7.22 3.61 -1.23
C VAL A 16 5.81 3.13 -1.56
N SER A 17 4.78 3.66 -0.89
CA SER A 17 3.37 3.34 -1.18
C SER A 17 3.02 3.60 -2.64
N PHE A 18 3.45 4.73 -3.19
CA PHE A 18 3.26 5.03 -4.60
C PHE A 18 3.94 3.99 -5.53
N LEU A 19 5.18 3.60 -5.21
CA LEU A 19 5.91 2.59 -5.99
C LEU A 19 5.22 1.22 -5.96
N VAL A 20 4.69 0.84 -4.79
CA VAL A 20 3.92 -0.41 -4.63
C VAL A 20 2.67 -0.40 -5.49
N ILE A 21 1.91 0.71 -5.51
CA ILE A 21 0.70 0.85 -6.35
C ILE A 21 1.06 0.70 -7.83
N ARG A 22 2.12 1.37 -8.29
CA ARG A 22 2.58 1.28 -9.70
C ARG A 22 3.06 -0.12 -10.05
N ALA A 23 3.84 -0.76 -9.19
CA ALA A 23 4.29 -2.13 -9.41
C ALA A 23 3.12 -3.12 -9.47
N ALA A 24 2.09 -2.94 -8.63
CA ALA A 24 0.87 -3.74 -8.67
C ALA A 24 0.09 -3.50 -9.96
N ALA A 25 0.00 -2.25 -10.44
CA ALA A 25 -0.61 -1.94 -11.74
C ALA A 25 0.10 -2.66 -12.89
N ILE A 26 1.44 -2.63 -12.92
CA ILE A 26 2.22 -3.36 -13.94
C ILE A 26 1.98 -4.87 -13.85
N ALA A 27 1.97 -5.42 -12.63
CA ALA A 27 1.66 -6.84 -12.42
C ALA A 27 0.24 -7.22 -12.90
N LEU A 28 -0.75 -6.33 -12.75
CA LEU A 28 -2.09 -6.52 -13.29
C LEU A 28 -2.10 -6.41 -14.82
N MET A 29 -1.34 -5.49 -15.41
CA MET A 29 -1.20 -5.40 -16.88
C MET A 29 -0.63 -6.68 -17.47
N MET A 30 0.40 -7.27 -16.84
CA MET A 30 0.98 -8.55 -17.27
C MET A 30 -0.02 -9.71 -17.24
N THR A 31 -1.10 -9.60 -16.46
CA THR A 31 -2.18 -10.60 -16.44
C THR A 31 -3.19 -10.41 -17.56
N GLY A 32 -3.00 -9.44 -18.47
CA GLY A 32 -3.87 -9.13 -19.61
C GLY A 32 -4.88 -8.00 -19.35
N MET A 33 -4.64 -7.14 -18.35
CA MET A 33 -5.50 -5.98 -18.07
C MET A 33 -5.01 -4.74 -18.83
N SER A 34 -5.92 -3.90 -19.31
CA SER A 34 -5.53 -2.63 -19.92
C SER A 34 -4.89 -1.69 -18.90
N GLU A 35 -3.92 -0.88 -19.33
CA GLU A 35 -3.14 0.02 -18.47
C GLU A 35 -4.02 0.92 -17.59
N LYS A 36 -5.03 1.55 -18.19
CA LYS A 36 -5.95 2.43 -17.48
C LYS A 36 -6.74 1.70 -16.39
N ARG A 37 -7.20 0.47 -16.68
CA ARG A 37 -7.93 -0.36 -15.71
C ARG A 37 -7.01 -0.85 -14.61
N ALA A 38 -5.81 -1.32 -14.95
CA ALA A 38 -4.84 -1.83 -14.00
C ALA A 38 -4.38 -0.74 -13.01
N GLY A 39 -4.13 0.48 -13.50
CA GLY A 39 -3.77 1.62 -12.66
C GLY A 39 -4.90 2.03 -11.71
N PHE A 40 -6.12 2.18 -12.24
CA PHE A 40 -7.29 2.48 -11.41
C PHE A 40 -7.53 1.37 -10.38
N GLN A 41 -7.47 0.12 -10.80
CA GLN A 41 -7.68 -1.02 -9.93
C GLN A 41 -6.63 -1.09 -8.80
N ALA A 42 -5.35 -0.94 -9.12
CA ALA A 42 -4.32 -0.93 -8.11
C ALA A 42 -4.54 0.21 -7.10
N LEU A 43 -4.89 1.41 -7.59
CA LEU A 43 -5.13 2.56 -6.72
C LEU A 43 -6.33 2.33 -5.78
N SER A 44 -7.50 1.94 -6.30
CA SER A 44 -8.70 1.79 -5.45
C SER A 44 -8.59 0.61 -4.48
N ALA A 45 -7.81 -0.43 -4.81
CA ALA A 45 -7.49 -1.49 -3.86
C ALA A 45 -6.59 -1.00 -2.74
N PHE A 46 -5.57 -0.19 -3.05
CA PHE A 46 -4.69 0.38 -2.02
C PHE A 46 -5.43 1.36 -1.11
N THR A 47 -6.32 2.21 -1.65
CA THR A 47 -7.07 3.18 -0.85
C THR A 47 -8.28 2.57 -0.12
N GLY A 48 -8.62 1.31 -0.41
CA GLY A 48 -9.78 0.63 0.18
C GLY A 48 -11.13 1.12 -0.34
N THR A 49 -11.17 1.89 -1.43
CA THR A 49 -12.41 2.46 -1.99
C THR A 49 -13.22 1.44 -2.80
N GLY A 50 -12.59 0.33 -3.22
CA GLY A 50 -13.25 -0.77 -3.94
C GLY A 50 -13.51 -0.49 -5.42
N PHE A 51 -14.25 -1.40 -6.07
CA PHE A 51 -14.61 -1.36 -7.50
C PHE A 51 -16.08 -1.71 -7.72
N THR A 52 -16.56 -1.53 -8.94
CA THR A 52 -17.88 -2.05 -9.34
C THR A 52 -17.90 -3.57 -9.33
N THR A 53 -19.06 -4.18 -9.08
CA THR A 53 -19.21 -5.64 -8.97
C THR A 53 -18.68 -6.39 -10.19
N LYS A 54 -18.92 -5.86 -11.41
CA LYS A 54 -18.46 -6.46 -12.68
C LYS A 54 -16.92 -6.46 -12.80
N GLU A 55 -16.26 -5.37 -12.39
CA GLU A 55 -14.80 -5.29 -12.39
C GLU A 55 -14.20 -6.21 -11.32
N ALA A 56 -14.84 -6.28 -10.14
CA ALA A 56 -14.43 -7.19 -9.08
C ALA A 56 -14.47 -8.64 -9.55
N GLU A 57 -15.58 -9.12 -10.15
CA GLU A 57 -15.68 -10.48 -10.70
C GLU A 57 -14.51 -10.83 -11.63
N HIS A 58 -14.15 -9.92 -12.54
CA HIS A 58 -13.04 -10.11 -13.47
C HIS A 58 -11.67 -10.23 -12.78
N VAL A 59 -11.51 -9.61 -11.62
CA VAL A 59 -10.31 -9.73 -10.78
C VAL A 59 -10.34 -11.04 -9.98
N VAL A 60 -11.46 -11.38 -9.35
CA VAL A 60 -11.53 -12.55 -8.44
C VAL A 60 -11.46 -13.87 -9.19
N ASN A 61 -11.94 -13.90 -10.44
CA ASN A 61 -11.90 -15.08 -11.31
C ASN A 61 -10.48 -15.53 -11.66
N ASN A 62 -9.48 -14.65 -11.56
CA ASN A 62 -8.08 -15.01 -11.77
C ASN A 62 -7.33 -15.13 -10.42
N PRO A 63 -6.79 -16.30 -10.07
CA PRO A 63 -6.16 -16.51 -8.76
C PRO A 63 -4.91 -15.64 -8.52
N LEU A 64 -4.21 -15.22 -9.58
CA LEU A 64 -3.07 -14.31 -9.47
C LEU A 64 -3.53 -12.87 -9.19
N ARG A 65 -4.50 -12.35 -9.97
CA ARG A 65 -5.07 -11.01 -9.77
C ARG A 65 -5.68 -10.86 -8.38
N ARG A 66 -6.43 -11.88 -7.95
CA ARG A 66 -7.01 -11.95 -6.60
C ARG A 66 -5.96 -11.78 -5.51
N ARG A 67 -4.83 -12.49 -5.61
CA ARG A 67 -3.73 -12.37 -4.62
C ARG A 67 -3.12 -10.97 -4.62
N ILE A 68 -2.86 -10.38 -5.80
CA ILE A 68 -2.28 -9.04 -5.93
C ILE A 68 -3.18 -8.01 -5.23
N ILE A 69 -4.47 -8.01 -5.56
CA ILE A 69 -5.43 -7.06 -5.00
C ILE A 69 -5.62 -7.27 -3.49
N SER A 70 -5.72 -8.51 -3.01
CA SER A 70 -5.82 -8.78 -1.57
C SER A 70 -4.61 -8.24 -0.79
N TRP A 71 -3.38 -8.42 -1.31
CA TRP A 71 -2.19 -7.86 -0.68
C TRP A 71 -2.18 -6.34 -0.69
N LEU A 72 -2.62 -5.74 -1.79
CA LEU A 72 -2.64 -4.29 -1.94
C LEU A 72 -3.63 -3.62 -0.98
N MET A 73 -4.78 -4.26 -0.72
CA MET A 73 -5.73 -3.82 0.30
C MET A 73 -5.14 -3.86 1.71
N ILE A 74 -4.38 -4.91 2.05
CA ILE A 74 -3.72 -5.00 3.36
C ILE A 74 -2.66 -3.92 3.48
N LEU A 75 -1.76 -3.80 2.50
CA LEU A 75 -0.68 -2.81 2.52
C LEU A 75 -1.20 -1.37 2.56
N GLY A 76 -2.30 -1.10 1.86
CA GLY A 76 -3.01 0.17 1.86
C GLY A 76 -3.39 0.63 3.27
N ASN A 77 -4.13 -0.21 3.98
CA ASN A 77 -4.56 0.08 5.35
C ASN A 77 -3.37 0.31 6.29
N VAL A 78 -2.34 -0.54 6.22
CA VAL A 78 -1.19 -0.41 7.12
C VAL A 78 -0.33 0.82 6.79
N GLY A 79 -0.16 1.12 5.50
CA GLY A 79 0.58 2.30 5.03
C GLY A 79 -0.08 3.60 5.47
N ILE A 80 -1.40 3.73 5.27
CA ILE A 80 -2.16 4.92 5.69
C ILE A 80 -2.06 5.13 7.21
N VAL A 81 -2.25 4.06 8.00
CA VAL A 81 -2.13 4.15 9.47
C VAL A 81 -0.74 4.61 9.90
N THR A 82 0.32 4.10 9.26
CA THR A 82 1.70 4.48 9.57
C THR A 82 1.96 5.95 9.28
N VAL A 83 1.48 6.46 8.14
CA VAL A 83 1.58 7.88 7.78
C VAL A 83 0.85 8.76 8.79
N ILE A 84 -0.36 8.37 9.22
CA ILE A 84 -1.13 9.13 10.22
C ILE A 84 -0.39 9.19 11.54
N ILE A 85 0.15 8.07 12.03
CA ILE A 85 0.90 8.01 13.29
C ILE A 85 2.14 8.90 13.18
N ALA A 86 2.95 8.73 12.15
CA ALA A 86 4.21 9.46 12.00
C ALA A 86 3.99 10.97 11.80
N ALA A 87 2.97 11.35 11.02
CA ALA A 87 2.59 12.75 10.85
C ALA A 87 2.08 13.36 12.17
N THR A 88 1.21 12.66 12.90
CA THR A 88 0.69 13.15 14.19
C THR A 88 1.79 13.24 15.24
N SER A 89 2.67 12.24 15.34
CA SER A 89 3.84 12.25 16.22
C SER A 89 4.77 13.42 15.89
N SER A 90 4.99 13.72 14.60
CA SER A 90 5.77 14.88 14.18
C SER A 90 5.16 16.20 14.62
N LEU A 91 3.83 16.32 14.60
CA LEU A 91 3.13 17.55 15.00
C LEU A 91 3.12 17.72 16.53
N VAL A 92 2.87 16.65 17.28
CA VAL A 92 2.79 16.68 18.76
C VAL A 92 4.15 16.89 19.41
N THR A 93 5.25 16.50 18.78
CA THR A 93 6.62 16.71 19.30
C THR A 93 7.18 18.11 18.99
N SER A 94 6.42 18.97 18.29
CA SER A 94 6.91 20.28 17.83
C SER A 94 6.28 21.42 18.61
N GLU A 95 7.10 22.21 19.29
CA GLU A 95 6.68 23.40 20.05
C GLU A 95 6.98 24.71 19.27
N GLY A 96 6.07 25.68 19.31
CA GLY A 96 6.28 27.03 18.78
C GLY A 96 6.56 27.11 17.27
N TYR A 97 7.57 27.90 16.87
CA TYR A 97 7.91 28.17 15.46
C TYR A 97 8.32 26.92 14.66
N LEU A 98 8.74 25.86 15.33
CA LEU A 98 9.12 24.58 14.71
C LEU A 98 7.91 23.87 14.09
N LEU A 99 6.69 24.09 14.61
CA LEU A 99 5.47 23.53 14.05
C LEU A 99 5.21 24.08 12.63
N SER A 100 5.33 25.39 12.45
CA SER A 100 5.17 26.05 11.14
C SER A 100 6.19 25.53 10.12
N ILE A 101 7.45 25.36 10.53
CA ILE A 101 8.50 24.79 9.66
C ILE A 101 8.15 23.34 9.28
N ASN A 102 7.73 22.51 10.23
CA ASN A 102 7.42 21.10 9.97
C ASN A 102 6.23 20.93 9.02
N VAL A 103 5.18 21.73 9.16
CA VAL A 103 4.05 21.73 8.23
C VAL A 103 4.49 22.13 6.81
N VAL A 104 5.30 23.18 6.69
CA VAL A 104 5.83 23.62 5.39
C VAL A 104 6.71 22.52 4.76
N VAL A 105 7.61 21.92 5.52
CA VAL A 105 8.48 20.83 5.04
C VAL A 105 7.65 19.62 4.61
N LEU A 106 6.61 19.25 5.35
CA LEU A 106 5.73 18.14 5.01
C LEU A 106 4.97 18.41 3.69
N LEU A 107 4.41 19.61 3.53
CA LEU A 107 3.72 20.01 2.30
C LEU A 107 4.67 20.05 1.10
N VAL A 108 5.86 20.63 1.26
CA VAL A 108 6.89 20.67 0.21
C VAL A 108 7.37 19.26 -0.13
N GLY A 109 7.57 18.40 0.86
CA GLY A 109 7.96 17.00 0.66
C GLY A 109 6.91 16.21 -0.13
N ILE A 110 5.64 16.33 0.24
CA ILE A 110 4.53 15.71 -0.51
C ILE A 110 4.47 16.27 -1.94
N TYR A 111 4.63 17.57 -2.12
CA TYR A 111 4.64 18.21 -3.43
C TYR A 111 5.81 17.70 -4.31
N LEU A 112 7.01 17.56 -3.75
CA LEU A 112 8.17 16.99 -4.44
C LEU A 112 7.94 15.53 -4.83
N ILE A 113 7.35 14.73 -3.94
CA ILE A 113 6.98 13.34 -4.24
C ILE A 113 5.96 13.32 -5.37
N TYR A 114 4.89 14.12 -5.30
CA TYR A 114 3.87 14.21 -6.35
C TYR A 114 4.46 14.60 -7.71
N LYS A 115 5.35 15.61 -7.73
CA LYS A 115 6.02 16.08 -8.95
C LYS A 115 6.92 14.99 -9.53
N THR A 116 7.69 14.31 -8.69
CA THR A 116 8.56 13.20 -9.11
C THR A 116 7.75 12.01 -9.61
N ALA A 117 6.67 11.67 -8.89
CA ALA A 117 5.75 10.60 -9.22
C ALA A 117 5.01 10.83 -10.55
N THR A 118 4.74 12.10 -10.91
CA THR A 118 4.07 12.47 -12.16
C THR A 118 5.05 12.65 -13.33
N HIS A 119 6.36 12.73 -13.04
CA HIS A 119 7.36 12.93 -14.08
C HIS A 119 7.50 11.71 -14.98
N LYS A 120 7.05 11.83 -16.25
CA LYS A 120 7.02 10.75 -17.26
C LYS A 120 8.35 10.00 -17.41
N GLY A 121 9.49 10.70 -17.25
CA GLY A 121 10.81 10.07 -17.35
C GLY A 121 11.14 9.13 -16.19
N PHE A 122 10.72 9.48 -14.97
CA PHE A 122 10.92 8.63 -13.79
C PHE A 122 10.04 7.39 -13.87
N ILE A 123 8.79 7.58 -14.30
CA ILE A 123 7.82 6.51 -14.53
C ILE A 123 8.36 5.51 -15.57
N ARG A 124 8.79 6.00 -16.74
CA ARG A 124 9.34 5.12 -17.80
C ARG A 124 10.57 4.36 -17.34
N ARG A 125 11.43 4.99 -16.53
CA ARG A 125 12.63 4.32 -15.98
C ARG A 125 12.27 3.24 -14.96
N TRP A 126 11.23 3.48 -14.15
CA TRP A 126 10.68 2.46 -13.25
C TRP A 126 10.05 1.29 -14.00
N GLU A 127 9.28 1.59 -15.04
CA GLU A 127 8.69 0.58 -15.92
C GLU A 127 9.76 -0.26 -16.60
N SER A 128 10.78 0.37 -17.21
CA SER A 128 11.91 -0.36 -17.83
C SER A 128 12.72 -1.17 -16.82
N TYR A 129 12.90 -0.71 -15.58
CA TYR A 129 13.60 -1.50 -14.55
C TYR A 129 12.82 -2.74 -14.11
N ILE A 130 11.48 -2.64 -14.10
CA ILE A 130 10.60 -3.79 -13.79
C ILE A 130 10.56 -4.74 -14.99
N GLU A 131 10.50 -4.20 -16.21
CA GLU A 131 10.45 -4.96 -17.46
C GLU A 131 11.77 -5.68 -17.79
N ASP A 132 12.93 -5.08 -17.51
CA ASP A 132 14.25 -5.70 -17.71
C ASP A 132 14.49 -6.90 -16.75
N LYS A 133 13.74 -6.97 -15.64
CA LYS A 133 13.73 -8.13 -14.72
C LYS A 133 12.73 -9.24 -15.11
N ASN A 134 12.22 -9.22 -16.35
CA ASN A 134 11.14 -10.09 -16.86
C ASN A 134 11.35 -11.60 -16.77
N HIS A 135 12.55 -12.09 -16.43
CA HIS A 135 12.78 -13.53 -16.20
C HIS A 135 12.30 -14.00 -14.82
N MET A 136 11.85 -13.08 -13.96
CA MET A 136 11.51 -13.40 -12.58
C MET A 136 10.02 -13.68 -12.43
N PRO A 137 9.60 -14.86 -11.92
CA PRO A 137 8.18 -15.18 -11.80
C PRO A 137 7.45 -14.11 -10.96
N LEU A 138 6.28 -13.68 -11.43
CA LEU A 138 5.42 -12.64 -10.81
C LEU A 138 5.27 -12.80 -9.28
N ARG A 139 5.28 -14.06 -8.82
CA ARG A 139 5.31 -14.46 -7.41
C ARG A 139 6.51 -13.90 -6.62
N LYS A 140 7.72 -13.88 -7.19
CA LYS A 140 8.95 -13.39 -6.55
C LYS A 140 9.02 -11.86 -6.51
N VAL A 141 8.53 -11.14 -7.52
CA VAL A 141 8.45 -9.66 -7.48
C VAL A 141 7.51 -9.23 -6.36
N LEU A 142 6.29 -9.81 -6.30
CA LEU A 142 5.35 -9.53 -5.22
C LEU A 142 5.93 -9.89 -3.85
N LEU A 143 6.50 -11.09 -3.70
CA LEU A 143 7.11 -11.51 -2.43
C LEU A 143 8.27 -10.61 -2.02
N ARG A 144 9.09 -10.12 -2.96
CA ARG A 144 10.25 -9.29 -2.66
C ARG A 144 9.84 -7.87 -2.27
N THR A 145 8.93 -7.24 -3.01
CA THR A 145 8.38 -5.92 -2.66
C THR A 145 7.63 -5.98 -1.32
N PHE A 146 6.92 -7.09 -1.06
CA PHE A 146 6.27 -7.37 0.21
C PHE A 146 7.26 -7.58 1.37
N PHE A 147 8.31 -8.38 1.19
CA PHE A 147 9.32 -8.61 2.23
C PHE A 147 10.10 -7.33 2.57
N ILE A 148 10.37 -6.49 1.58
CA ILE A 148 10.99 -5.16 1.80
C ILE A 148 10.03 -4.29 2.61
N SER A 149 8.75 -4.20 2.18
CA SER A 149 7.76 -3.38 2.87
C SER A 149 7.49 -3.84 4.31
N LEU A 150 7.50 -5.15 4.59
CA LEU A 150 7.37 -5.70 5.94
C LEU A 150 8.63 -5.52 6.78
N LYS A 151 9.82 -5.69 6.19
CA LYS A 151 11.10 -5.55 6.91
C LYS A 151 11.36 -4.10 7.29
N ASP A 152 11.06 -3.16 6.39
CA ASP A 152 11.12 -1.73 6.68
C ASP A 152 10.12 -1.38 7.79
N MET A 153 8.89 -1.90 7.71
CA MET A 153 7.87 -1.70 8.74
C MET A 153 8.24 -2.29 10.11
N SER A 154 8.95 -3.43 10.14
CA SER A 154 9.50 -4.01 11.38
C SER A 154 10.62 -3.16 11.98
N SER A 155 11.38 -2.42 11.15
CA SER A 155 12.43 -1.52 11.63
C SER A 155 11.87 -0.28 12.34
N TYR A 156 10.63 0.11 12.05
CA TYR A 156 9.88 1.17 12.76
C TYR A 156 9.15 0.66 14.03
N GLY A 157 9.29 -0.62 14.36
CA GLY A 157 8.63 -1.27 15.50
C GLY A 157 8.94 -0.64 16.87
N GLN A 158 10.05 0.10 17.01
CA GLN A 158 10.36 0.83 18.24
C GLN A 158 9.37 1.98 18.55
N LEU A 159 8.65 2.49 17.54
CA LEU A 159 7.64 3.56 17.71
C LEU A 159 6.21 3.05 17.90
N LEU A 160 5.93 1.82 17.47
CA LEU A 160 4.59 1.20 17.53
C LEU A 160 4.34 0.38 18.81
N GLN A 161 5.36 0.18 19.66
CA GLN A 161 5.28 -0.70 20.82
C GLN A 161 4.33 -0.20 21.93
N LYS A 162 3.75 1.01 21.82
CA LYS A 162 2.87 1.59 22.85
C LYS A 162 1.38 1.67 22.51
N THR A 163 0.92 1.17 21.37
CA THR A 163 -0.51 1.30 20.99
C THR A 163 -1.15 -0.01 20.55
N ARG A 164 -2.27 -0.34 21.21
CA ARG A 164 -3.21 -1.47 20.95
C ARG A 164 -3.71 -1.62 19.50
N LEU A 165 -3.32 -0.72 18.59
CA LEU A 165 -3.79 -0.68 17.20
C LEU A 165 -3.18 -1.81 16.34
N LEU A 166 -1.94 -2.23 16.61
CA LEU A 166 -1.33 -3.39 15.94
C LEU A 166 -2.18 -4.66 16.18
N LEU A 167 -2.77 -4.78 17.38
CA LEU A 167 -3.68 -5.86 17.73
C LEU A 167 -4.97 -5.82 16.89
N VAL A 168 -5.50 -4.62 16.59
CA VAL A 168 -6.71 -4.45 15.76
C VAL A 168 -6.43 -4.84 14.31
N VAL A 169 -5.30 -4.41 13.76
CA VAL A 169 -4.89 -4.74 12.39
C VAL A 169 -4.64 -6.25 12.25
N LEU A 170 -3.93 -6.86 13.21
CA LEU A 170 -3.74 -8.31 13.25
C LEU A 170 -5.07 -9.05 13.42
N CYS A 171 -6.00 -8.54 14.24
CA CYS A 171 -7.32 -9.13 14.43
C CYS A 171 -8.16 -9.08 13.14
N GLN A 172 -8.12 -7.97 12.38
CA GLN A 172 -8.77 -7.87 11.06
C GLN A 172 -8.20 -8.90 10.06
N ILE A 173 -6.86 -9.07 10.05
CA ILE A 173 -6.18 -10.06 9.20
C ILE A 173 -6.57 -11.50 9.62
N LEU A 174 -6.68 -11.77 10.92
CA LEU A 174 -7.01 -13.10 11.47
C LEU A 174 -8.50 -13.45 11.27
N VAL A 175 -9.40 -12.46 11.39
CA VAL A 175 -10.84 -12.60 11.10
C VAL A 175 -11.07 -12.93 9.61
N LEU A 176 -10.40 -12.22 8.69
CA LEU A 176 -10.46 -12.54 7.25
C LEU A 176 -9.83 -13.89 6.90
N GLY A 177 -8.84 -14.35 7.70
CA GLY A 177 -8.24 -15.68 7.58
C GLY A 177 -9.15 -16.82 8.05
N ILE A 178 -9.95 -16.60 9.11
CA ILE A 178 -10.84 -17.61 9.69
C ILE A 178 -12.07 -17.88 8.80
N GLU A 179 -12.67 -16.86 8.18
CA GLU A 179 -13.84 -17.09 7.32
C GLU A 179 -13.52 -17.88 6.04
N ARG A 180 -12.28 -17.79 5.52
CA ARG A 180 -11.90 -18.49 4.28
C ARG A 180 -11.76 -20.01 4.41
N GLY A 181 -11.76 -20.53 5.64
CA GLY A 181 -11.59 -21.94 5.96
C GLY A 181 -12.88 -22.70 6.28
N LYS A 182 -14.02 -22.02 6.42
CA LYS A 182 -15.31 -22.68 6.62
C LYS A 182 -16.10 -22.63 5.31
N SER A 183 -16.30 -23.80 4.71
CA SER A 183 -17.20 -24.00 3.58
C SER A 183 -18.55 -23.36 3.88
N TRP A 184 -18.90 -22.31 3.15
CA TRP A 184 -20.25 -21.79 3.13
C TRP A 184 -21.10 -22.78 2.32
N SER A 185 -21.79 -23.67 3.02
CA SER A 185 -22.86 -24.51 2.46
C SER A 185 -24.19 -23.80 2.70
N PRO A 186 -24.84 -23.23 1.68
CA PRO A 186 -26.21 -22.77 1.84
C PRO A 186 -27.10 -24.02 1.93
N HIS A 187 -27.54 -24.37 3.14
CA HIS A 187 -28.59 -25.35 3.30
C HIS A 187 -29.92 -24.76 2.84
N THR A 188 -30.46 -25.46 1.84
CA THR A 188 -31.87 -25.80 1.59
C THR A 188 -32.83 -24.72 1.09
N LYS A 189 -33.21 -24.94 -0.18
CA LYS A 189 -34.52 -24.73 -0.82
C LYS A 189 -35.66 -24.42 0.16
N CYS A 190 -36.37 -23.33 -0.07
CA CYS A 190 -37.77 -23.23 0.28
C CYS A 190 -38.58 -23.64 -0.96
N GLU A 191 -39.32 -24.74 -0.81
CA GLU A 191 -40.58 -24.98 -1.53
C GLU A 191 -41.61 -23.91 -1.17
#